data_AF-T1CRT9-F1
#
_entry.id   AF-T1CRT9-F1
#
_cell.length_a   1.000
_cell.length_b   1.000
_cell.length_c   1.000
_cell.angle_alpha   90.00
_cell.angle_beta   90.00
_cell.angle_gamma   90.00
#
_symmetry.space_group_name_H-M   'P 1'
#
loop_
_entity.id
_entity.type
_entity.pdbx_description
1 polymer ?
#
loop_
_entity_poly.entity_id
_entity_poly.type
_entity_poly.pdbx_seq_one_letter_code
_entity_poly.pdbx_strand_id
1 'polypeptide(L)'
;MFLFWKRRIKAENPLFNEPKNLLKAIFQEDEIPMWNAYRELRIAGYRVKRQGTDLIIREKSSKTKNFTVVTIRENFQFQFSDLHKWIEQIIAAVDDDGDVTFYQTFEIDIEGSSGPPEIREKPMLLDKRSIASDGSVPEWMGDSTTDGLTVLSELETRYLNGIEAENLVERVYQDLFGKRAIIRTGFKYGCNFRIYLNEFSSHAEALVHVFDREEGWYAISRAVRVAGGVKKKMIFAGLYLNEIKYVEIKRMKSFVQDQEREEEESDL
;
A
#
# COMPACT_ATOMS: atom_id res chain seq x y z
N MET A 1 -24.79 -6.83 -20.75
CA MET A 1 -24.55 -5.38 -20.92
C MET A 1 -23.44 -5.03 -21.92
N PHE A 2 -22.20 -5.54 -21.79
CA PHE A 2 -21.06 -5.09 -22.62
C PHE A 2 -21.25 -5.23 -24.14
N LEU A 3 -21.72 -6.39 -24.60
CA LEU A 3 -21.98 -6.62 -26.03
C LEU A 3 -23.12 -5.75 -26.55
N PHE A 4 -24.13 -5.48 -25.73
CA PHE A 4 -25.25 -4.60 -26.05
C PHE A 4 -24.76 -3.15 -26.24
N TRP A 5 -23.92 -2.64 -25.32
CA TRP A 5 -23.30 -1.32 -25.44
C TRP A 5 -22.39 -1.21 -26.68
N LYS A 6 -21.62 -2.26 -26.99
CA LYS A 6 -20.83 -2.35 -28.24
C LYS A 6 -21.69 -2.59 -29.50
N ARG A 7 -23.02 -2.55 -29.40
CA ARG A 7 -23.99 -2.76 -30.48
C ARG A 7 -23.81 -4.08 -31.24
N ARG A 8 -23.30 -5.12 -30.56
CA ARG A 8 -23.08 -6.46 -31.14
C ARG A 8 -24.27 -7.40 -30.96
N ILE A 9 -25.16 -7.09 -30.03
CA ILE A 9 -26.40 -7.84 -29.76
C ILE A 9 -27.54 -6.86 -29.53
N LYS A 10 -28.78 -7.34 -29.68
CA LYS A 10 -30.01 -6.65 -29.26
C LYS A 10 -30.80 -7.57 -28.34
N ALA A 11 -31.61 -7.01 -27.45
CA ALA A 11 -32.50 -7.81 -26.64
C ALA A 11 -33.65 -8.32 -27.51
N GLU A 12 -34.05 -9.57 -27.30
CA GLU A 12 -35.23 -10.13 -27.97
C GLU A 12 -36.52 -9.45 -27.47
N ASN A 13 -36.61 -9.23 -26.16
CA ASN A 13 -37.70 -8.48 -25.55
C ASN A 13 -37.53 -6.96 -25.83
N PRO A 14 -38.48 -6.31 -26.53
CA PRO A 14 -38.39 -4.90 -26.88
C PRO A 14 -38.28 -3.93 -25.69
N LEU A 15 -38.80 -4.30 -24.51
CA LEU A 15 -38.67 -3.47 -23.30
C LEU A 15 -37.21 -3.21 -22.92
N PHE A 16 -36.33 -4.17 -23.22
CA PHE A 16 -34.90 -4.08 -22.93
C PHE A 16 -34.07 -3.54 -24.12
N ASN A 17 -34.72 -3.10 -25.20
CA ASN A 17 -34.03 -2.31 -26.22
C ASN A 17 -33.70 -0.89 -25.73
N GLU A 18 -34.42 -0.40 -24.72
CA GLU A 18 -34.03 0.80 -24.01
C GLU A 18 -32.91 0.47 -23.00
N PRO A 19 -31.73 1.12 -23.10
CA PRO A 19 -30.59 0.80 -22.23
C PRO A 19 -30.90 0.91 -20.73
N LYS A 20 -31.74 1.88 -20.32
CA LYS A 20 -32.11 2.08 -18.92
C LYS A 20 -32.84 0.89 -18.32
N ASN A 21 -33.77 0.29 -19.08
CA ASN A 21 -34.55 -0.86 -18.63
C ASN A 21 -33.67 -2.11 -18.53
N LEU A 22 -32.75 -2.30 -19.49
CA LEU A 22 -31.78 -3.39 -19.43
C LEU A 22 -30.79 -3.19 -18.28
N LEU A 23 -30.34 -1.96 -18.01
CA LEU A 23 -29.48 -1.64 -16.86
C LEU A 23 -30.16 -2.01 -15.55
N LYS A 24 -31.39 -1.55 -15.35
CA LYS A 24 -32.19 -1.83 -14.15
C LYS A 24 -32.48 -3.33 -13.95
N ALA A 25 -32.59 -4.08 -15.04
CA ALA A 25 -32.84 -5.52 -14.99
C ALA A 25 -31.57 -6.34 -14.70
N ILE A 26 -30.39 -5.85 -15.11
CA ILE A 26 -29.13 -6.58 -14.98
C ILE A 26 -28.39 -6.22 -13.70
N PHE A 27 -28.35 -4.94 -13.34
CA PHE A 27 -27.63 -4.49 -12.15
C PHE A 27 -28.53 -4.57 -10.93
N GLN A 28 -28.18 -5.47 -10.02
CA GLN A 28 -28.72 -5.51 -8.67
C GLN A 28 -27.74 -4.82 -7.71
N GLU A 29 -28.15 -4.65 -6.45
CA GLU A 29 -27.45 -3.92 -5.39
C GLU A 29 -25.91 -3.91 -5.52
N ASP A 30 -25.34 -2.71 -5.53
CA ASP A 30 -23.90 -2.43 -5.51
C ASP A 30 -23.01 -3.09 -6.61
N GLU A 31 -23.58 -3.48 -7.75
CA GLU A 31 -22.80 -4.09 -8.84
C GLU A 31 -22.10 -3.10 -9.79
N ILE A 32 -22.30 -1.79 -9.58
CA ILE A 32 -21.74 -0.72 -10.43
C ILE A 32 -20.21 -0.70 -10.42
N PRO A 33 -19.52 -0.78 -9.25
CA PRO A 33 -18.05 -0.85 -9.22
C PRO A 33 -17.51 -2.03 -10.02
N MET A 34 -18.07 -3.22 -9.82
CA MET A 34 -17.68 -4.41 -10.56
C MET A 34 -17.90 -4.26 -12.07
N TRP A 35 -19.00 -3.62 -12.47
CA TRP A 35 -19.26 -3.33 -13.88
C TRP A 35 -18.22 -2.39 -14.50
N ASN A 36 -17.84 -1.33 -13.79
CA ASN A 36 -16.83 -0.38 -14.26
C ASN A 36 -15.49 -1.10 -14.44
N ALA A 37 -15.05 -1.87 -13.44
CA ALA A 37 -13.83 -2.67 -13.54
C ALA A 37 -13.90 -3.68 -14.70
N TYR A 38 -15.01 -4.42 -14.83
CA TYR A 38 -15.23 -5.35 -15.94
C TYR A 38 -15.10 -4.65 -17.29
N ARG A 39 -15.70 -3.46 -17.44
CA ARG A 39 -15.67 -2.67 -18.68
C ARG A 39 -14.24 -2.28 -19.03
N GLU A 40 -13.50 -1.71 -18.08
CA GLU A 40 -12.12 -1.26 -18.29
C GLU A 40 -11.21 -2.44 -18.69
N LEU A 41 -11.29 -3.55 -17.97
CA LEU A 41 -10.53 -4.78 -18.27
C LEU A 41 -10.84 -5.32 -19.67
N ARG A 42 -12.12 -5.32 -20.09
CA ARG A 42 -12.52 -5.77 -21.44
C ARG A 42 -12.03 -4.83 -22.53
N ILE A 43 -11.97 -3.53 -22.28
CA ILE A 43 -11.42 -2.52 -23.20
C ILE A 43 -9.91 -2.68 -23.32
N ALA A 44 -9.21 -2.88 -22.20
CA ALA A 44 -7.78 -3.16 -22.13
C ALA A 44 -7.38 -4.49 -22.79
N GLY A 45 -8.36 -5.33 -23.13
CA GLY A 45 -8.16 -6.51 -23.96
C GLY A 45 -8.14 -7.82 -23.19
N TYR A 46 -8.41 -7.83 -21.89
CA TYR A 46 -8.48 -9.05 -21.08
C TYR A 46 -9.72 -9.88 -21.41
N ARG A 47 -9.60 -11.20 -21.21
CA ARG A 47 -10.77 -12.06 -21.05
C ARG A 47 -11.16 -12.03 -19.57
N VAL A 48 -12.39 -11.62 -19.29
CA VAL A 48 -12.89 -11.41 -17.93
C VAL A 48 -14.06 -12.35 -17.68
N LYS A 49 -14.04 -13.05 -16.55
CA LYS A 49 -15.12 -13.93 -16.08
C LYS A 49 -15.49 -13.52 -14.65
N ARG A 50 -16.79 -13.39 -14.37
CA ARG A 50 -17.27 -13.17 -12.99
C ARG A 50 -17.23 -14.49 -12.21
N GLN A 51 -16.78 -14.43 -10.96
CA GLN A 51 -16.84 -15.52 -9.99
C GLN A 51 -17.32 -14.96 -8.66
N GLY A 52 -18.62 -15.14 -8.36
CA GLY A 52 -19.22 -14.52 -7.17
C GLY A 52 -19.18 -12.99 -7.25
N THR A 53 -18.50 -12.38 -6.28
CA THR A 53 -18.26 -10.93 -6.16
C THR A 53 -16.99 -10.46 -6.88
N ASP A 54 -16.17 -11.38 -7.35
CA ASP A 54 -14.86 -11.07 -7.91
C ASP A 54 -14.83 -11.27 -9.43
N LEU A 55 -13.80 -10.72 -10.07
CA LEU A 55 -13.52 -10.91 -11.49
C LEU A 55 -12.23 -11.70 -11.67
N ILE A 56 -12.29 -12.74 -12.50
CA ILE A 56 -11.11 -13.48 -12.94
C ILE A 56 -10.70 -12.98 -14.31
N ILE A 57 -9.44 -12.57 -14.45
CA ILE A 57 -8.87 -12.09 -15.70
C ILE A 57 -7.77 -13.01 -16.22
N ARG A 58 -7.65 -13.05 -17.55
CA ARG A 58 -6.55 -13.71 -18.28
C ARG A 58 -6.26 -12.97 -19.57
N GLU A 59 -5.02 -13.05 -20.04
CA GLU A 59 -4.63 -12.49 -21.33
C GLU A 59 -5.25 -13.26 -22.51
N LYS A 60 -5.23 -12.65 -23.70
CA LYS A 60 -5.77 -13.26 -24.93
C LYS A 60 -4.79 -14.21 -25.60
N SER A 61 -3.47 -13.97 -25.50
CA SER A 61 -2.42 -14.77 -26.11
C SER A 61 -1.69 -15.63 -25.08
N SER A 62 -2.00 -16.92 -25.06
CA SER A 62 -1.25 -18.01 -24.40
C SER A 62 -1.24 -18.10 -22.86
N LYS A 63 -1.19 -19.36 -22.39
CA LYS A 63 -0.71 -19.99 -21.12
C LYS A 63 -0.58 -19.21 -19.78
N THR A 64 -1.07 -17.99 -19.65
CA THR A 64 -0.88 -17.14 -18.46
C THR A 64 -1.74 -17.56 -17.26
N LYS A 65 -1.22 -17.25 -16.07
CA LYS A 65 -1.88 -17.39 -14.76
C LYS A 65 -3.17 -16.57 -14.75
N ASN A 66 -4.21 -17.10 -14.10
CA ASN A 66 -5.43 -16.33 -13.86
C ASN A 66 -5.17 -15.36 -12.71
N PHE A 67 -5.63 -14.11 -12.83
CA PHE A 67 -5.59 -13.15 -11.74
C PHE A 67 -7.00 -12.89 -11.21
N THR A 68 -7.12 -12.83 -9.89
CA THR A 68 -8.33 -12.38 -9.21
C THR A 68 -8.29 -10.87 -9.07
N VAL A 69 -9.38 -10.22 -9.45
CA VAL A 69 -9.61 -8.79 -9.32
C VAL A 69 -10.76 -8.57 -8.34
N VAL A 70 -10.45 -7.98 -7.20
CA VAL A 70 -11.41 -7.55 -6.17
C VAL A 70 -11.84 -6.13 -6.49
N THR A 71 -13.14 -5.86 -6.44
CA THR A 71 -13.68 -4.54 -6.78
C THR A 71 -14.18 -3.85 -5.53
N ILE A 72 -13.70 -2.64 -5.27
CA ILE A 72 -14.05 -1.87 -4.09
C ILE A 72 -14.40 -0.43 -4.47
N ARG A 73 -15.19 0.22 -3.63
CA ARG A 73 -15.44 1.67 -3.71
C ARG A 73 -14.34 2.44 -3.00
N GLU A 74 -14.11 3.68 -3.42
CA GLU A 74 -13.13 4.55 -2.74
C GLU A 74 -13.43 4.80 -1.25
N ASN A 75 -14.69 4.74 -0.86
CA ASN A 75 -15.14 4.92 0.52
C ASN A 75 -15.20 3.62 1.33
N PHE A 76 -14.82 2.48 0.73
CA PHE A 76 -14.81 1.18 1.40
C PHE A 76 -13.92 1.25 2.64
N GLN A 77 -14.52 1.01 3.81
CA GLN A 77 -13.82 1.01 5.10
C GLN A 77 -13.41 -0.42 5.43
N PHE A 78 -12.19 -0.58 5.93
CA PHE A 78 -11.64 -1.89 6.24
C PHE A 78 -10.54 -1.82 7.30
N GLN A 79 -10.25 -2.96 7.92
CA GLN A 79 -9.15 -3.14 8.84
C GLN A 79 -7.94 -3.74 8.10
N PHE A 80 -6.73 -3.63 8.67
CA PHE A 80 -5.53 -4.23 8.05
C PHE A 80 -5.68 -5.73 7.79
N SER A 81 -6.39 -6.46 8.66
CA SER A 81 -6.68 -7.88 8.49
C SER A 81 -7.47 -8.20 7.22
N ASP A 82 -8.24 -7.25 6.71
CA ASP A 82 -8.97 -7.41 5.44
C ASP A 82 -8.05 -7.18 4.25
N LEU A 83 -7.14 -6.20 4.33
CA LEU A 83 -6.11 -5.98 3.32
C LEU A 83 -5.23 -7.22 3.14
N HIS A 84 -4.88 -7.90 4.23
CA HIS A 84 -4.10 -9.13 4.19
C HIS A 84 -4.81 -10.25 3.42
N LYS A 85 -6.15 -10.28 3.36
CA LYS A 85 -6.90 -11.27 2.56
C LYS A 85 -6.77 -11.02 1.06
N TRP A 86 -6.35 -9.82 0.66
CA TRP A 86 -6.20 -9.42 -0.73
C TRP A 86 -4.77 -9.49 -1.24
N ILE A 87 -3.83 -9.98 -0.44
CA ILE A 87 -2.44 -10.21 -0.85
C ILE A 87 -2.39 -11.04 -2.13
N GLU A 88 -1.51 -10.65 -3.05
CA GLU A 88 -1.36 -11.21 -4.40
C GLU A 88 -2.58 -11.05 -5.33
N GLN A 89 -3.61 -10.31 -4.91
CA GLN A 89 -4.76 -9.98 -5.75
C GLN A 89 -4.64 -8.58 -6.33
N ILE A 90 -5.37 -8.36 -7.42
CA ILE A 90 -5.52 -7.05 -8.04
C ILE A 90 -6.74 -6.37 -7.42
N ILE A 91 -6.57 -5.14 -6.98
CA ILE A 91 -7.67 -4.34 -6.44
C ILE A 91 -8.08 -3.30 -7.47
N ALA A 92 -9.33 -3.35 -7.91
CA ALA A 92 -9.96 -2.37 -8.77
C ALA A 92 -10.79 -1.42 -7.90
N ALA A 93 -10.19 -0.28 -7.56
CA ALA A 93 -10.87 0.77 -6.81
C ALA A 93 -11.64 1.68 -7.76
N VAL A 94 -12.91 1.90 -7.44
CA VAL A 94 -13.82 2.72 -8.24
C VAL A 94 -14.21 3.95 -7.45
N ASP A 95 -13.99 5.13 -8.03
CA ASP A 95 -14.43 6.39 -7.45
C ASP A 95 -15.90 6.69 -7.77
N ASP A 96 -16.43 7.77 -7.19
CA ASP A 96 -17.84 8.15 -7.36
C ASP A 96 -18.17 8.65 -8.78
N ASP A 97 -17.16 9.06 -9.56
CA ASP A 97 -17.31 9.42 -10.97
C ASP A 97 -17.27 8.18 -11.90
N GLY A 98 -16.93 7.01 -11.35
CA GLY A 98 -16.90 5.74 -12.04
C GLY A 98 -15.57 5.41 -12.72
N ASP A 99 -14.52 6.19 -12.45
CA ASP A 99 -13.16 5.90 -12.88
C ASP A 99 -12.58 4.74 -12.04
N VAL A 100 -11.78 3.89 -12.70
CA VAL A 100 -11.19 2.71 -12.07
C VAL A 100 -9.70 2.87 -11.98
N THR A 101 -9.15 2.70 -10.78
CA THR A 101 -7.71 2.59 -10.55
C THR A 101 -7.37 1.20 -10.04
N PHE A 102 -6.40 0.56 -10.71
CA PHE A 102 -5.93 -0.77 -10.36
C PHE A 102 -4.69 -0.71 -9.46
N TYR A 103 -4.65 -1.59 -8.47
CA TYR A 103 -3.54 -1.75 -7.54
C TYR A 103 -3.16 -3.23 -7.44
N GLN A 104 -1.88 -3.50 -7.19
CA GLN A 104 -1.38 -4.80 -6.74
C GLN A 104 -0.94 -4.70 -5.29
N THR A 105 -1.10 -5.79 -4.57
CA THR A 105 -0.67 -5.90 -3.18
C THR A 105 0.30 -7.08 -3.02
N PHE A 106 1.36 -6.84 -2.25
CA PHE A 106 2.42 -7.82 -2.02
C PHE A 106 2.71 -7.87 -0.54
N GLU A 107 2.72 -9.06 0.06
CA GLU A 107 3.37 -9.23 1.36
C GLU A 107 4.87 -9.07 1.16
N ILE A 108 5.51 -8.30 2.03
CA ILE A 108 6.94 -8.09 1.96
C ILE A 108 7.57 -8.30 3.33
N ASP A 109 8.77 -8.86 3.33
CA ASP A 109 9.64 -8.82 4.50
C ASP A 109 10.53 -7.58 4.43
N ILE A 110 10.61 -6.87 5.56
CA ILE A 110 11.54 -5.76 5.71
C ILE A 110 12.84 -6.31 6.28
N GLU A 111 13.92 -6.13 5.53
CA GLU A 111 15.28 -6.41 5.96
C GLU A 111 16.15 -5.22 5.58
N GLY A 112 16.64 -4.52 6.60
CA GLY A 112 17.64 -3.48 6.41
C GLY A 112 19.05 -4.01 6.68
N SER A 113 20.03 -3.26 6.21
CA SER A 113 21.45 -3.57 6.39
C SER A 113 22.08 -2.79 7.54
N SER A 114 21.30 -2.06 8.34
CA SER A 114 21.88 -1.21 9.38
C SER A 114 22.57 -2.00 10.49
N GLY A 115 23.69 -1.49 10.97
CA GLY A 115 24.29 -1.98 12.21
C GLY A 115 23.38 -1.69 13.42
N PRO A 116 23.56 -2.39 14.55
CA PRO A 116 22.98 -1.94 15.81
C PRO A 116 23.48 -0.53 16.16
N PRO A 117 22.68 0.31 16.83
CA PRO A 117 23.08 1.67 17.16
C PRO A 117 24.25 1.66 18.15
N GLU A 118 25.39 2.21 17.75
CA GLU A 118 26.49 2.49 18.68
C GLU A 118 26.20 3.79 19.44
N ILE A 119 25.93 3.67 20.74
CA ILE A 119 25.66 4.81 21.63
C ILE A 119 26.90 5.05 22.49
N ARG A 120 27.63 6.15 22.23
CA ARG A 120 28.86 6.52 22.95
C ARG A 120 28.58 7.33 24.21
N GLU A 121 27.50 8.10 24.20
CA GLU A 121 27.01 8.90 25.33
C GLU A 121 25.53 8.58 25.53
N LYS A 122 25.12 8.35 26.78
CA LYS A 122 23.70 8.15 27.09
C LYS A 122 22.96 9.47 26.84
N PRO A 123 21.97 9.52 25.92
CA PRO A 123 21.24 10.74 25.65
C PRO A 123 20.51 11.25 26.91
N MET A 124 20.62 12.55 27.17
CA MET A 124 19.93 13.22 28.27
C MET A 124 18.46 13.38 27.93
N LEU A 125 17.56 12.89 28.79
CA LEU A 125 16.12 13.09 28.65
C LEU A 125 15.75 14.55 28.97
N LEU A 126 15.03 15.19 28.06
CA LEU A 126 14.42 16.51 28.19
C LEU A 126 12.94 16.41 27.77
N ASP A 127 12.05 16.34 28.77
CA ASP A 127 10.63 16.06 28.58
C ASP A 127 10.40 14.75 27.78
N LYS A 128 9.78 14.81 26.60
CA LYS A 128 9.50 13.64 25.74
C LYS A 128 10.61 13.30 24.76
N ARG A 129 11.70 14.06 24.75
CA ARG A 129 12.81 13.90 23.79
C ARG A 129 14.11 13.72 24.52
N SER A 130 15.10 13.19 23.80
CA SER A 130 16.46 13.09 24.29
C SER A 130 17.40 13.95 23.47
N ILE A 131 18.46 14.43 24.12
CA ILE A 131 19.54 15.21 23.50
C ILE A 131 20.85 14.47 23.75
N ALA A 132 21.70 14.37 22.74
CA ALA A 132 23.04 13.83 22.86
C ALA A 132 24.06 14.78 22.22
N SER A 133 25.34 14.67 22.55
CA SER A 133 26.38 15.35 21.79
C SER A 133 26.50 14.74 20.40
N ASP A 134 26.76 15.55 19.37
CA ASP A 134 26.93 15.04 18.01
C ASP A 134 28.00 13.95 17.91
N GLY A 135 27.71 12.92 17.11
CA GLY A 135 28.55 11.73 16.97
C GLY A 135 28.48 10.74 18.15
N SER A 136 27.64 11.01 19.15
CA SER A 136 27.40 10.07 20.26
C SER A 136 26.30 9.05 20.00
N VAL A 137 25.47 9.31 18.98
CA VAL A 137 24.48 8.39 18.43
C VAL A 137 24.78 8.21 16.93
N PRO A 138 24.26 7.16 16.27
CA PRO A 138 24.43 7.00 14.82
C PRO A 138 23.95 8.22 14.04
N GLU A 139 24.63 8.56 12.95
CA GLU A 139 24.34 9.75 12.12
C GLU A 139 22.89 9.79 11.61
N TRP A 140 22.31 8.61 11.40
CA TRP A 140 20.93 8.47 10.94
C TRP A 140 19.88 8.60 12.05
N MET A 141 20.28 8.78 13.31
CA MET A 141 19.39 8.91 14.47
C MET A 141 19.34 10.36 14.96
N GLY A 142 18.14 10.91 15.13
CA GLY A 142 17.93 12.29 15.54
C GLY A 142 18.31 13.34 14.50
N ASP A 143 18.21 14.61 14.88
CA ASP A 143 18.52 15.76 14.02
C ASP A 143 19.65 16.56 14.67
N SER A 144 20.81 16.63 14.00
CA SER A 144 21.95 17.42 14.47
C SER A 144 21.68 18.91 14.33
N THR A 145 22.00 19.67 15.38
CA THR A 145 21.88 21.12 15.44
C THR A 145 23.21 21.78 15.11
N THR A 146 23.19 23.11 14.95
CA THR A 146 24.41 23.90 14.74
C THR A 146 25.32 23.98 15.96
N ASP A 147 24.82 23.61 17.14
CA ASP A 147 25.52 23.77 18.41
C ASP A 147 26.25 22.48 18.85
N GLY A 148 26.40 21.51 17.96
CA GLY A 148 27.07 20.24 18.25
C GLY A 148 26.20 19.25 19.04
N LEU A 149 24.88 19.37 18.95
CA LEU A 149 23.92 18.54 19.67
C LEU A 149 23.00 17.81 18.70
N THR A 150 22.68 16.55 18.99
CA THR A 150 21.67 15.77 18.26
C THR A 150 20.39 15.69 19.08
N VAL A 151 19.26 16.11 18.49
CA VAL A 151 17.93 16.01 19.11
C VAL A 151 17.22 14.75 18.61
N LEU A 152 16.90 13.85 19.53
CA LEU A 152 16.15 12.63 19.25
C LEU A 152 14.64 12.90 19.22
N SER A 153 13.93 12.24 18.32
CA SER A 153 12.47 12.17 18.31
C SER A 153 11.95 11.41 19.53
N GLU A 154 10.65 11.55 19.80
CA GLU A 154 9.99 10.85 20.91
C GLU A 154 10.09 9.31 20.76
N LEU A 155 9.97 8.80 19.52
CA LEU A 155 10.09 7.36 19.26
C LEU A 155 11.52 6.85 19.46
N GLU A 156 12.53 7.57 18.96
CA GLU A 156 13.94 7.24 19.18
C GLU A 156 14.27 7.26 20.69
N THR A 157 13.76 8.28 21.39
CA THR A 157 13.92 8.44 22.84
C THR A 157 13.32 7.27 23.60
N ARG A 158 12.06 6.91 23.30
CA ARG A 158 11.37 5.78 23.94
C ARG A 158 12.12 4.46 23.67
N TYR A 159 12.53 4.25 22.43
CA TYR A 159 13.29 3.06 22.02
C TYR A 159 14.61 2.92 22.79
N LEU A 160 15.45 3.96 22.80
CA LEU A 160 16.76 3.93 23.47
C LEU A 160 16.65 3.75 25.00
N ASN A 161 15.54 4.20 25.60
CA ASN A 161 15.30 4.03 27.03
C ASN A 161 14.59 2.70 27.37
N GLY A 162 14.35 1.84 26.38
CA GLY A 162 13.68 0.55 26.60
C GLY A 162 12.23 0.69 27.09
N ILE A 163 11.56 1.78 26.73
CA ILE A 163 10.17 2.01 27.10
C ILE A 163 9.29 1.09 26.24
N GLU A 164 8.40 0.33 26.90
CA GLU A 164 7.49 -0.58 26.21
C GLU A 164 6.54 0.20 25.27
N ALA A 165 6.26 -0.40 24.12
CA ALA A 165 5.38 0.20 23.12
C ALA A 165 3.92 0.22 23.59
N GLU A 166 3.31 1.40 23.64
CA GLU A 166 1.94 1.59 24.13
C GLU A 166 0.87 1.40 23.03
N ASN A 167 1.26 1.60 21.77
CA ASN A 167 0.36 1.56 20.62
C ASN A 167 1.00 0.84 19.43
N LEU A 168 0.23 0.60 18.37
CA LEU A 168 0.71 -0.12 17.20
C LEU A 168 1.83 0.62 16.46
N VAL A 169 1.80 1.96 16.41
CA VAL A 169 2.83 2.77 15.76
C VAL A 169 4.19 2.54 16.43
N GLU A 170 4.23 2.54 17.76
CA GLU A 170 5.45 2.25 18.53
C GLU A 170 5.92 0.80 18.35
N ARG A 171 5.00 -0.17 18.32
CA ARG A 171 5.37 -1.57 18.05
C ARG A 171 5.98 -1.74 16.66
N VAL A 172 5.39 -1.13 15.64
CA VAL A 172 5.94 -1.14 14.26
C VAL A 172 7.29 -0.44 14.21
N TYR A 173 7.48 0.65 14.95
CA TYR A 173 8.78 1.32 15.06
C TYR A 173 9.83 0.38 15.65
N GLN A 174 9.53 -0.31 16.75
CA GLN A 174 10.42 -1.28 17.39
C GLN A 174 10.74 -2.47 16.46
N ASP A 175 9.74 -3.00 15.74
CA ASP A 175 9.92 -4.10 14.80
C ASP A 175 10.81 -3.73 13.61
N LEU A 176 10.56 -2.57 12.98
CA LEU A 176 11.40 -2.03 11.90
C LEU A 176 12.85 -1.83 12.37
N PHE A 177 13.03 -1.38 13.61
CA PHE A 177 14.36 -1.20 14.19
C PHE A 177 15.05 -2.55 14.40
N GLY A 178 14.35 -3.55 14.93
CA GLY A 178 14.85 -4.92 15.05
C GLY A 178 15.22 -5.55 13.71
N LYS A 179 14.52 -5.13 12.65
CA LYS A 179 14.79 -5.48 11.24
C LYS A 179 15.89 -4.65 10.59
N ARG A 180 16.65 -3.86 11.36
CA ARG A 180 17.80 -3.06 10.89
C ARG A 180 17.46 -2.03 9.81
N ALA A 181 16.22 -1.55 9.79
CA ALA A 181 15.84 -0.43 8.96
C ALA A 181 16.21 0.89 9.67
N ILE A 182 16.75 1.84 8.93
CA ILE A 182 16.91 3.22 9.41
C ILE A 182 15.56 3.90 9.30
N ILE A 183 15.04 4.41 10.41
CA ILE A 183 13.69 4.99 10.47
C ILE A 183 13.78 6.49 10.67
N ARG A 184 13.10 7.25 9.82
CA ARG A 184 12.91 8.70 10.00
C ARG A 184 11.42 9.03 9.96
N THR A 185 11.06 10.22 10.45
CA THR A 185 9.67 10.70 10.35
C THR A 185 9.19 10.76 8.90
N GLY A 186 8.00 10.19 8.65
CA GLY A 186 7.30 10.23 7.38
C GLY A 186 6.39 11.46 7.22
N PHE A 187 6.39 12.40 8.17
CA PHE A 187 5.44 13.51 8.26
C PHE A 187 5.32 14.32 6.96
N LYS A 188 6.44 14.61 6.29
CA LYS A 188 6.47 15.35 5.01
C LYS A 188 5.71 14.65 3.87
N TYR A 189 5.36 13.38 4.04
CA TYR A 189 4.65 12.56 3.06
C TYR A 189 3.26 12.12 3.54
N GLY A 190 2.82 12.55 4.74
CA GLY A 190 1.54 12.15 5.31
C GLY A 190 1.47 10.69 5.76
N CYS A 191 2.60 10.12 6.16
CA CYS A 191 2.72 8.75 6.70
C CYS A 191 3.53 8.75 8.00
N ASN A 192 3.54 7.63 8.72
CA ASN A 192 4.28 7.53 10.00
C ASN A 192 5.78 7.62 9.78
N PHE A 193 6.32 6.82 8.85
CA PHE A 193 7.76 6.65 8.68
C PHE A 193 8.19 6.75 7.22
N ARG A 194 9.41 7.22 7.02
CA ARG A 194 10.20 6.92 5.83
C ARG A 194 11.36 6.03 6.29
N ILE A 195 11.57 4.92 5.61
CA ILE A 195 12.59 3.94 5.99
C ILE A 195 13.69 3.88 4.95
N TYR A 196 14.91 3.62 5.43
CA TYR A 196 16.06 3.32 4.61
C TYR A 196 16.49 1.89 4.90
N LEU A 197 16.57 1.06 3.86
CA LEU A 197 17.00 -0.34 3.97
C LEU A 197 18.51 -0.48 3.80
N ASN A 198 19.17 0.54 3.23
CA ASN A 198 20.61 0.59 3.08
C ASN A 198 21.17 1.86 3.75
N GLU A 199 22.19 1.70 4.60
CA GLU A 199 22.84 2.81 5.30
C GLU A 199 23.44 3.86 4.35
N PHE A 200 23.90 3.45 3.18
CA PHE A 200 24.51 4.34 2.18
C PHE A 200 23.49 5.04 1.28
N SER A 201 22.20 4.80 1.50
CA SER A 201 21.15 5.34 0.64
C SER A 201 20.87 6.81 0.96
N SER A 202 21.05 7.68 -0.03
CA SER A 202 20.74 9.12 0.10
C SER A 202 19.23 9.41 0.11
N HIS A 203 18.40 8.42 -0.23
CA HIS A 203 16.96 8.56 -0.37
C HIS A 203 16.23 7.35 0.23
N ALA A 204 15.27 7.59 1.12
CA ALA A 204 14.44 6.52 1.69
C ALA A 204 13.82 5.66 0.58
N GLU A 205 13.98 4.34 0.63
CA GLU A 205 13.42 3.43 -0.37
C GLU A 205 11.89 3.35 -0.26
N ALA A 206 11.36 3.51 0.97
CA ALA A 206 9.94 3.33 1.22
C ALA A 206 9.34 4.31 2.24
N LEU A 207 8.02 4.46 2.12
CA LEU A 207 7.15 5.12 3.09
C LEU A 207 6.30 4.06 3.78
N VAL A 208 6.19 4.15 5.11
CA VAL A 208 5.42 3.22 5.93
C VAL A 208 4.26 3.97 6.58
N HIS A 209 3.05 3.49 6.32
CA HIS A 209 1.82 3.91 6.98
C HIS A 209 1.34 2.81 7.92
N VAL A 210 1.09 3.15 9.18
CA VAL A 210 0.64 2.21 10.19
C VAL A 210 -0.88 2.22 10.26
N PHE A 211 -1.47 1.07 10.01
CA PHE A 211 -2.91 0.85 9.96
C PHE A 211 -3.44 0.52 11.37
N ASP A 212 -3.56 1.55 12.20
CA ASP A 212 -3.88 1.45 13.64
C ASP A 212 -5.38 1.45 13.96
N ARG A 213 -6.22 1.63 12.94
CA ARG A 213 -7.69 1.67 13.00
C ARG A 213 -8.28 1.35 11.63
N GLU A 214 -9.61 1.40 11.55
CA GLU A 214 -10.32 1.31 10.28
C GLU A 214 -9.95 2.49 9.37
N GLU A 215 -9.68 2.22 8.09
CA GLU A 215 -9.48 3.28 7.11
C GLU A 215 -10.28 3.05 5.83
N GLY A 216 -10.61 4.15 5.18
CA GLY A 216 -11.20 4.14 3.85
C GLY A 216 -10.14 3.90 2.76
N TRP A 217 -10.52 3.23 1.68
CA TRP A 217 -9.61 3.00 0.55
C TRP A 217 -9.02 4.29 -0.04
N TYR A 218 -9.73 5.41 0.05
CA TYR A 218 -9.21 6.72 -0.33
C TYR A 218 -7.88 7.08 0.37
N ALA A 219 -7.66 6.62 1.62
CA ALA A 219 -6.43 6.86 2.36
C ALA A 219 -5.26 6.11 1.72
N ILE A 220 -5.48 4.84 1.36
CA ILE A 220 -4.54 4.02 0.59
C ILE A 220 -4.21 4.69 -0.74
N SER A 221 -5.24 5.04 -1.52
CA SER A 221 -5.09 5.65 -2.84
C SER A 221 -4.23 6.92 -2.79
N ARG A 222 -4.49 7.80 -1.81
CA ARG A 222 -3.68 9.01 -1.60
C ARG A 222 -2.24 8.68 -1.22
N ALA A 223 -2.02 7.75 -0.30
CA ALA A 223 -0.68 7.39 0.15
C ALA A 223 0.16 6.80 -1.00
N VAL A 224 -0.41 5.86 -1.77
CA VAL A 224 0.22 5.29 -2.97
C VAL A 224 0.51 6.38 -4.02
N ARG A 225 -0.41 7.34 -4.21
CA ARG A 225 -0.19 8.47 -5.13
C ARG A 225 0.98 9.35 -4.68
N VAL A 226 1.07 9.68 -3.40
CA VAL A 226 2.16 10.48 -2.83
C VAL A 226 3.49 9.75 -3.01
N ALA A 227 3.55 8.48 -2.61
CA ALA A 227 4.75 7.65 -2.74
C ALA A 227 5.23 7.55 -4.19
N GLY A 228 4.32 7.33 -5.14
CA GLY A 228 4.62 7.31 -6.57
C GLY A 228 5.17 8.66 -7.09
N GLY A 229 4.66 9.78 -6.57
CA GLY A 229 5.14 11.12 -6.91
C GLY A 229 6.57 11.40 -6.45
N VAL A 230 7.00 10.78 -5.33
CA VAL A 230 8.35 10.92 -4.78
C VAL A 230 9.25 9.71 -5.05
N LYS A 231 8.82 8.82 -5.95
CA LYS A 231 9.53 7.59 -6.36
C LYS A 231 9.93 6.69 -5.18
N LYS A 232 8.98 6.43 -4.26
CA LYS A 232 9.16 5.53 -3.12
C LYS A 232 8.14 4.40 -3.16
N LYS A 233 8.48 3.26 -2.57
CA LYS A 233 7.52 2.18 -2.29
C LYS A 233 6.54 2.64 -1.22
N MET A 234 5.27 2.25 -1.33
CA MET A 234 4.26 2.52 -0.30
C MET A 234 3.95 1.23 0.46
N ILE A 235 4.27 1.22 1.75
CA ILE A 235 4.13 0.06 2.62
C ILE A 235 3.09 0.37 3.69
N PHE A 236 2.18 -0.57 3.91
CA PHE A 236 1.21 -0.54 4.99
C PHE A 236 1.60 -1.57 6.03
N ALA A 237 1.74 -1.15 7.28
CA ALA A 237 2.06 -2.02 8.39
C ALA A 237 0.85 -2.17 9.30
N GLY A 238 0.54 -3.38 9.75
CA GLY A 238 -0.57 -3.61 10.65
C GLY A 238 -0.55 -5.00 11.27
N LEU A 239 -1.56 -5.30 12.09
CA LEU A 239 -1.67 -6.60 12.75
C LEU A 239 -2.45 -7.59 11.90
N TYR A 240 -1.87 -8.77 11.72
CA TYR A 240 -2.56 -9.95 11.23
C TYR A 240 -2.23 -11.14 12.14
N LEU A 241 -3.25 -11.77 12.72
CA LEU A 241 -3.09 -12.89 13.67
C LEU A 241 -2.12 -12.55 14.83
N ASN A 242 -2.19 -11.33 15.35
CA ASN A 242 -1.31 -10.77 16.40
C ASN A 242 0.17 -10.58 16.02
N GLU A 243 0.54 -10.77 14.75
CA GLU A 243 1.87 -10.45 14.23
C GLU A 243 1.86 -9.15 13.43
N ILE A 244 2.97 -8.42 13.44
CA ILE A 244 3.16 -7.27 12.56
C ILE A 244 3.48 -7.79 11.16
N LYS A 245 2.69 -7.36 10.18
CA LYS A 245 2.91 -7.67 8.77
C LYS A 245 3.03 -6.38 7.96
N TYR A 246 3.70 -6.49 6.81
CA TYR A 246 3.95 -5.40 5.89
C TYR A 246 3.40 -5.74 4.51
N VAL A 247 2.56 -4.87 3.97
CA VAL A 247 1.97 -5.02 2.64
C VAL A 247 2.40 -3.84 1.78
N GLU A 248 3.14 -4.10 0.71
CA GLU A 248 3.38 -3.11 -0.33
C GLU A 248 2.15 -2.99 -1.24
N ILE A 249 1.73 -1.76 -1.54
CA ILE A 249 0.67 -1.51 -2.51
C ILE A 249 1.21 -0.63 -3.65
N LYS A 250 1.15 -1.15 -4.88
CA LYS A 250 1.58 -0.46 -6.09
C LYS A 250 0.37 -0.12 -6.96
N ARG A 251 0.31 1.10 -7.50
CA ARG A 251 -0.66 1.44 -8.55
C ARG A 251 -0.18 0.86 -9.88
N MET A 252 -1.02 0.08 -10.54
CA MET A 252 -0.73 -0.48 -11.86
C MET A 252 -0.89 0.59 -12.94
N LYS A 253 0.09 0.71 -13.84
CA LYS A 253 -0.02 1.59 -15.02
C LYS A 253 -0.52 0.82 -16.23
N SER A 254 -0.04 -0.41 -16.39
CA SER A 254 -0.55 -1.37 -17.36
C SER A 254 -0.30 -2.77 -16.83
N PHE A 255 -1.26 -3.66 -17.02
CA PHE A 255 -1.18 -5.06 -16.59
C PHE A 255 -0.03 -5.85 -17.25
N VAL A 256 0.57 -5.35 -18.34
CA VAL A 256 1.65 -6.04 -19.10
C VAL A 256 3.05 -5.66 -18.60
N GLN A 257 3.29 -4.37 -18.33
CA GLN A 257 4.62 -3.89 -17.90
C GLN A 257 5.00 -4.25 -16.46
N ASP A 258 4.01 -4.48 -15.60
CA ASP A 258 4.28 -4.79 -14.20
C ASP A 258 4.71 -6.27 -14.00
N GLN A 259 4.47 -7.17 -14.98
CA GLN A 259 4.94 -8.57 -14.96
C GLN A 259 6.40 -8.73 -15.39
N GLU A 260 6.84 -8.01 -16.42
CA GLU A 260 8.23 -8.09 -16.93
C GLU A 260 9.24 -7.58 -15.89
N ARG A 261 8.84 -6.65 -15.01
CA ARG A 261 9.66 -6.22 -13.87
C ARG A 261 9.75 -7.25 -12.74
N GLU A 262 8.72 -8.07 -12.54
CA GLU A 262 8.70 -9.11 -11.51
C GLU A 262 9.64 -10.27 -11.86
N GLU A 263 9.75 -10.64 -13.14
CA GLU A 263 10.72 -11.65 -13.59
C GLU A 263 12.16 -11.15 -13.44
N GLU A 264 12.45 -9.89 -13.80
CA GLU A 264 13.79 -9.29 -13.66
C GLU A 264 14.25 -9.07 -12.21
N GLU A 265 13.33 -8.80 -11.26
CA GLU A 265 13.68 -8.64 -9.83
C GLU A 265 13.80 -9.99 -9.08
N SER A 266 13.26 -11.09 -9.62
CA SER A 266 13.35 -12.43 -9.01
C SER A 266 14.59 -13.25 -9.39
N ASP A 267 15.28 -12.82 -10.46
CA ASP A 267 16.50 -13.43 -10.99
C ASP A 267 17.80 -12.76 -10.49
N LEU A 268 17.71 -11.84 -9.51
CA LEU A 268 18.82 -11.12 -8.86
C LEU A 268 18.93 -11.46 -7.37
#